data_AF-Q8XNV3-F1
#
_entry.id   AF-Q8XNV3-F1
#
_cell.length_a   1.000
_cell.length_b   1.000
_cell.length_c   1.000
_cell.angle_alpha   90.00
_cell.angle_beta   90.00
_cell.angle_gamma   90.00
#
_symmetry.space_group_name_H-M   'P 1'
#
loop_
_entity.id
_entity.type
_entity.pdbx_description
1 polymer ?
#
loop_
_entity_poly.entity_id
_entity_poly.type
_entity_poly.pdbx_seq_one_letter_code
_entity_poly.pdbx_strand_id
1 'polypeptide(L)'
;MLNRIDKEKEIITLMIKLYCKKKHGGSNGELCNECRELEEYAHKRLTYCKFGNEKSSCKKCPIHCYKKDMREKVKEVMKFSGPRILIYNPKEYIRHIFK
;
A
#
# COMPACT_ATOMS: atom_id res chain seq x y z
N MET A 1 13.39 -15.11 -2.16
CA MET A 1 12.91 -13.96 -2.96
C MET A 1 11.44 -13.73 -2.65
N LEU A 2 11.05 -12.54 -2.21
CA LEU A 2 9.63 -12.18 -2.10
C LEU A 2 9.05 -12.06 -3.52
N ASN A 3 7.86 -12.63 -3.73
CA ASN A 3 7.17 -12.52 -5.00
C ASN A 3 6.58 -11.10 -5.16
N ARG A 4 6.11 -10.76 -6.37
CA ARG A 4 5.60 -9.42 -6.69
C ARG A 4 4.41 -9.02 -5.80
N ILE A 5 3.49 -9.95 -5.55
CA ILE A 5 2.31 -9.69 -4.71
C ILE A 5 2.73 -9.34 -3.28
N ASP A 6 3.71 -10.05 -2.72
CA ASP A 6 4.22 -9.76 -1.38
C ASP A 6 4.90 -8.40 -1.33
N LYS A 7 5.72 -8.06 -2.34
CA LYS A 7 6.32 -6.72 -2.46
C LYS A 7 5.27 -5.61 -2.54
N GLU A 8 4.18 -5.82 -3.28
CA GLU A 8 3.08 -4.85 -3.35
C GLU A 8 2.34 -4.69 -2.02
N LYS A 9 2.15 -5.78 -1.26
CA LYS A 9 1.55 -5.74 0.10
C LYS A 9 2.42 -4.93 1.06
N GLU A 10 3.73 -5.17 1.05
CA GLU A 10 4.66 -4.43 1.90
C GLU A 10 4.68 -2.92 1.55
N ILE A 11 4.73 -2.58 0.25
CA ILE A 11 4.73 -1.19 -0.22
C ILE A 11 3.45 -0.47 0.20
N ILE A 12 2.28 -1.07 -0.02
CA ILE A 12 1.02 -0.40 0.34
C ILE A 12 0.90 -0.23 1.86
N THR A 13 1.34 -1.22 2.65
CA THR A 13 1.43 -1.11 4.12
C THR A 13 2.31 0.06 4.54
N LEU A 14 3.51 0.20 3.97
CA LEU A 14 4.41 1.31 4.30
C LEU A 14 3.79 2.67 3.95
N MET A 15 3.09 2.75 2.82
CA MET A 15 2.38 3.97 2.41
C MET A 15 1.21 4.31 3.35
N ILE A 16 0.43 3.31 3.77
CA ILE A 16 -0.70 3.49 4.68
C ILE A 16 -0.21 3.92 6.07
N LYS A 17 0.86 3.29 6.60
CA LYS A 17 1.47 3.68 7.89
C LYS A 17 1.93 5.13 7.88
N LEU A 18 2.62 5.55 6.82
CA LEU A 18 3.06 6.94 6.66
C LEU A 18 1.87 7.90 6.59
N TYR A 19 0.84 7.55 5.83
CA TYR A 19 -0.38 8.33 5.71
C TYR A 19 -1.06 8.49 7.07
N CYS A 20 -1.34 7.38 7.76
CA CYS A 20 -1.98 7.35 9.07
C CYS A 20 -1.24 8.21 10.09
N LYS A 21 0.09 8.05 10.18
CA LYS A 21 0.93 8.83 11.11
C LYS A 21 0.85 10.33 10.86
N LYS A 22 0.79 10.76 9.59
CA LYS A 22 0.85 12.18 9.22
C LYS A 22 -0.51 12.87 9.09
N LYS A 23 -1.56 12.12 8.75
CA LYS A 23 -2.90 12.68 8.51
C LYS A 23 -3.87 12.42 9.65
N HIS A 24 -3.77 11.27 10.31
CA HIS A 24 -4.71 10.86 11.36
C HIS A 24 -4.09 10.93 12.76
N GLY A 25 -2.83 11.36 12.89
CA GLY A 25 -2.13 11.44 14.17
C GLY A 25 -1.87 10.07 14.81
N GLY A 26 -1.82 9.00 14.01
CA GLY A 26 -1.55 7.65 14.51
C GLY A 26 -0.26 7.58 15.33
N SER A 27 -0.32 6.88 16.47
CA SER A 27 0.81 6.66 17.36
C SER A 27 1.90 5.80 16.69
N ASN A 28 3.11 5.82 17.25
CA ASN A 28 4.28 5.14 16.66
C ASN A 28 4.08 3.62 16.54
N GLY A 29 3.56 3.16 15.40
CA GLY A 29 3.53 1.76 14.99
C GLY A 29 2.16 1.20 14.67
N GLU A 30 1.08 1.84 15.13
CA GLU A 30 -0.28 1.32 15.01
C GLU A 30 -1.10 2.12 13.99
N LEU A 31 -1.84 1.39 13.15
CA LEU A 31 -2.84 1.98 12.27
C LEU A 31 -4.11 2.29 13.05
N CYS A 32 -4.70 3.47 12.82
CA CYS A 32 -6.08 3.71 13.22
C CYS A 32 -7.03 2.75 12.50
N ASN A 33 -8.25 2.60 13.02
CA ASN A 33 -9.23 1.64 12.50
C ASN A 33 -9.46 1.79 10.98
N GLU A 34 -9.58 3.02 10.48
CA GLU A 34 -9.76 3.28 9.06
C GLU A 34 -8.57 2.80 8.21
N CYS A 35 -7.35 3.12 8.64
CA CYS A 35 -6.15 2.73 7.90
C CYS A 35 -5.91 1.21 7.97
N ARG A 36 -6.29 0.58 9.09
CA ARG A 36 -6.24 -0.88 9.25
C ARG A 36 -7.22 -1.57 8.30
N GLU A 37 -8.46 -1.10 8.23
CA GLU A 37 -9.46 -1.62 7.29
C GLU A 37 -8.98 -1.48 5.84
N LEU A 38 -8.37 -0.34 5.49
CA LEU A 38 -7.83 -0.11 4.15
C LEU A 38 -6.66 -1.07 3.83
N GLU A 39 -5.77 -1.32 4.79
CA GLU A 39 -4.65 -2.25 4.66
C GLU A 39 -5.15 -3.68 4.45
N GLU A 40 -6.04 -4.16 5.33
CA GLU A 40 -6.62 -5.50 5.26
C GLU A 40 -7.37 -5.70 3.92
N TYR A 41 -8.13 -4.69 3.49
CA TYR A 41 -8.80 -4.71 2.20
C TYR A 41 -7.81 -4.84 1.04
N ALA A 42 -6.75 -4.02 1.04
CA ALA A 42 -5.73 -4.04 0.00
C ALA A 42 -4.99 -5.38 -0.04
N HIS A 43 -4.62 -5.93 1.12
CA HIS A 43 -3.99 -7.22 1.25
C HIS A 43 -4.87 -8.35 0.72
N LYS A 44 -6.16 -8.35 1.10
CA LYS A 44 -7.13 -9.33 0.59
C LYS A 44 -7.24 -9.27 -0.93
N ARG A 45 -7.33 -8.07 -1.53
CA ARG A 45 -7.36 -7.90 -2.99
C ARG A 45 -6.08 -8.38 -3.68
N LEU A 46 -4.92 -8.20 -3.05
CA LEU A 46 -3.63 -8.66 -3.57
C LEU A 46 -3.49 -10.18 -3.47
N THR A 47 -3.90 -10.79 -2.35
CA THR A 47 -3.90 -12.25 -2.15
C THR A 47 -4.73 -12.97 -3.21
N TYR A 48 -5.92 -12.44 -3.54
CA TYR A 48 -6.83 -13.03 -4.54
C TYR A 48 -6.72 -12.37 -5.91
N CYS A 49 -5.56 -11.77 -6.23
CA CYS A 49 -5.37 -11.12 -7.51
C CYS A 49 -5.37 -12.15 -8.65
N LYS A 50 -6.33 -12.05 -9.59
CA LYS A 50 -6.45 -12.93 -10.77
C LYS A 50 -5.16 -13.02 -11.59
N PHE A 51 -4.42 -11.92 -11.67
CA PHE A 51 -3.18 -11.82 -12.45
C PHE A 51 -1.92 -12.14 -11.63
N GLY A 52 -2.05 -12.35 -10.31
CA GLY A 52 -0.96 -12.68 -9.41
C GLY A 52 0.33 -11.89 -9.67
N ASN A 53 1.43 -12.62 -9.81
CA ASN A 53 2.77 -12.06 -10.04
C ASN A 53 3.02 -11.59 -11.48
N GLU A 54 2.18 -11.98 -12.44
CA GLU A 54 2.33 -11.64 -13.86
C GLU A 54 1.82 -10.23 -14.17
N LYS A 55 0.98 -9.65 -13.31
CA LYS A 55 0.43 -8.30 -13.48
C LYS A 55 1.54 -7.24 -13.44
N SER A 56 1.37 -6.10 -14.11
CA SER A 56 2.35 -4.99 -14.03
C SER A 56 2.15 -4.07 -12.82
N SER A 57 0.99 -3.43 -12.70
CA SER A 57 0.62 -2.58 -11.56
C SER A 57 -0.89 -2.45 -11.49
N CYS A 58 -1.44 -2.25 -10.29
CA CYS A 58 -2.88 -2.02 -10.10
C CYS A 58 -3.42 -0.85 -10.94
N LYS A 59 -2.60 0.18 -11.19
CA LYS A 59 -2.94 1.35 -12.01
C LYS A 59 -3.17 0.99 -13.48
N LYS A 60 -2.38 0.04 -14.01
CA LYS A 60 -2.45 -0.42 -15.40
C LYS A 60 -3.15 -1.78 -15.54
N CYS A 61 -3.78 -2.28 -14.48
CA CYS A 61 -4.47 -3.55 -14.54
C CYS A 61 -5.68 -3.46 -15.49
N PRO A 62 -5.89 -4.48 -16.35
CA PRO A 62 -7.03 -4.50 -17.26
C PRO A 62 -8.37 -4.66 -16.52
N ILE A 63 -8.34 -5.26 -15.32
CA ILE A 63 -9.51 -5.39 -14.44
C ILE A 63 -9.23 -4.66 -13.13
N HIS A 64 -10.16 -3.79 -12.79
CA HIS A 64 -10.07 -2.86 -11.69
C HIS A 64 -10.90 -3.37 -10.51
N CYS A 65 -10.29 -4.22 -9.67
CA CYS A 65 -11.01 -4.99 -8.65
C CYS A 65 -11.39 -4.20 -7.39
N TYR A 66 -10.77 -3.05 -7.09
CA TYR A 66 -11.10 -2.29 -5.88
C TYR A 66 -12.51 -1.70 -5.99
N LYS A 67 -13.28 -1.75 -4.89
CA LYS A 67 -14.52 -0.97 -4.74
C LYS A 67 -14.21 0.53 -4.89
N LYS A 68 -15.19 1.32 -5.33
CA LYS A 68 -14.98 2.72 -5.71
C LYS A 68 -14.43 3.56 -4.54
N ASP A 69 -15.08 3.46 -3.38
CA ASP A 69 -14.68 4.07 -2.11
C ASP A 69 -13.25 3.67 -1.68
N MET A 70 -12.95 2.37 -1.66
CA MET A 70 -11.63 1.86 -1.28
C MET A 70 -10.54 2.29 -2.27
N ARG A 71 -10.88 2.37 -3.56
CA ARG A 71 -9.97 2.87 -4.60
C ARG A 71 -9.64 4.33 -4.39
N GLU A 72 -10.62 5.16 -4.03
CA GLU A 72 -10.42 6.57 -3.75
C GLU A 72 -9.50 6.76 -2.54
N LYS A 73 -9.74 6.02 -1.45
CA LYS A 73 -8.84 5.99 -0.27
C LYS A 73 -7.42 5.58 -0.62
N VAL A 74 -7.23 4.49 -1.37
CA VAL A 74 -5.88 4.07 -1.80
C VAL A 74 -5.22 5.10 -2.72
N LYS A 75 -5.96 5.75 -3.62
CA LYS A 75 -5.40 6.82 -4.46
C LYS A 75 -4.93 8.00 -3.61
N GLU A 76 -5.66 8.38 -2.58
CA GLU A 76 -5.26 9.43 -1.65
C GLU A 76 -3.97 9.06 -0.91
N VAL A 77 -3.92 7.85 -0.36
CA VAL A 77 -2.70 7.30 0.28
C VAL A 77 -1.53 7.31 -0.70
N MET A 78 -1.69 6.83 -1.92
CA MET A 78 -0.62 6.80 -2.93
C MET A 78 -0.17 8.21 -3.31
N LYS A 79 -1.09 9.15 -3.51
CA LYS A 79 -0.79 10.56 -3.86
C LYS A 79 -0.01 11.26 -2.74
N PHE A 80 -0.37 10.98 -1.49
CA PHE A 80 0.31 11.55 -0.33
C PHE A 80 1.66 10.87 -0.08
N SER A 81 1.65 9.55 0.11
CA SER A 81 2.80 8.79 0.60
C SER A 81 3.82 8.48 -0.49
N GLY A 82 3.41 8.29 -1.75
CA GLY A 82 4.29 7.94 -2.87
C GLY A 82 5.54 8.82 -2.99
N PRO A 83 5.42 10.15 -3.20
CA PRO A 83 6.59 11.04 -3.29
C PRO A 83 7.31 11.23 -1.95
N ARG A 84 6.63 10.94 -0.83
CA ARG A 84 7.10 11.23 0.53
C ARG A 84 7.84 10.05 1.18
N ILE A 85 7.66 8.83 0.67
CA ILE A 85 8.23 7.62 1.25
C ILE A 85 9.76 7.65 1.27
N LEU A 86 10.37 8.23 0.23
CA LEU A 86 11.81 8.44 0.11
C LEU A 86 12.35 9.42 1.16
N ILE A 87 11.53 10.37 1.61
CA ILE A 87 11.93 11.40 2.56
C ILE A 87 11.74 10.91 4.00
N TYR A 88 10.60 10.30 4.30
CA TYR A 88 10.25 9.95 5.67
C TYR A 88 10.66 8.54 6.09
N ASN A 89 10.72 7.59 5.16
CA ASN A 89 11.08 6.20 5.42
C ASN A 89 12.15 5.68 4.44
N PRO A 90 13.28 6.39 4.22
CA PRO A 90 14.28 5.99 3.23
C PRO A 90 14.90 4.62 3.54
N LYS A 91 15.23 4.34 4.80
CA LYS A 91 15.83 3.06 5.23
C LYS A 91 14.90 1.88 4.93
N GLU A 92 13.63 2.01 5.31
CA GLU A 92 12.63 0.97 5.04
C GLU A 92 12.42 0.81 3.54
N TYR A 93 12.25 1.90 2.78
CA TYR A 93 12.08 1.83 1.34
C TYR A 93 13.27 1.15 0.63
N ILE A 94 14.51 1.52 0.98
CA ILE A 94 15.74 0.90 0.48
C ILE A 94 15.77 -0.58 0.86
N ARG A 95 15.52 -0.92 2.14
CA ARG A 95 15.42 -2.32 2.58
C ARG A 95 14.40 -3.11 1.77
N HIS A 96 13.29 -2.51 1.35
CA HIS A 96 12.26 -3.18 0.56
C HIS A 96 12.64 -3.33 -0.93
N ILE A 97 13.36 -2.35 -1.51
CA ILE A 97 13.82 -2.44 -2.91
C ILE A 97 14.95 -3.47 -3.06
N PHE A 98 15.90 -3.49 -2.13
CA PHE A 98 17.13 -4.29 -2.23
C PHE A 98 17.05 -5.66 -1.52
N LYS A 99 15.84 -6.10 -1.14
CA LYS A 99 15.55 -7.42 -0.56
C LYS A 99 14.76 -8.30 -1.54
#